data_AF-A0A645I1V7-F1
#
_entry.id   AF-A0A645I1V7-F1
#
_cell.length_a   1.000
_cell.length_b   1.000
_cell.length_c   1.000
_cell.angle_alpha   90.00
_cell.angle_beta   90.00
_cell.angle_gamma   90.00
#
_symmetry.space_group_name_H-M   'P 1'
#
loop_
_entity.id
_entity.type
_entity.pdbx_description
1 polymer ?
#
loop_
_entity_poly.entity_id
_entity_poly.type
_entity_poly.pdbx_seq_one_letter_code
_entity_poly.pdbx_strand_id
1 'polypeptide(L)'
;MILAAFAAGWIAQMTRRKNGFILFGAALLGLLLIYSFGVAWLYLIKNIYIGGNVAWVPLMKAGALVFLPADTAWCALAALVGKRLAVLSNQLAAR
;
A
#
# COMPACT_ATOMS: atom_id res chain seq x y z
N MET A 1 4.48 -3.83 7.46
CA MET A 1 3.31 -4.32 6.68
C MET A 1 2.04 -4.47 7.51
N ILE A 2 2.10 -4.91 8.77
CA ILE A 2 0.92 -5.03 9.66
C ILE A 2 0.17 -3.69 9.83
N LEU A 3 0.91 -2.61 10.15
CA LEU A 3 0.31 -1.28 10.33
C LEU A 3 -0.32 -0.72 9.05
N ALA A 4 0.28 -0.98 7.89
CA ALA A 4 -0.25 -0.54 6.61
C ALA A 4 -1.53 -1.30 6.23
N ALA A 5 -1.58 -2.61 6.50
CA ALA A 5 -2.79 -3.41 6.31
C ALA A 5 -3.93 -2.94 7.24
N PHE A 6 -3.60 -2.65 8.51
CA PHE A 6 -4.57 -2.08 9.45
C PHE A 6 -5.08 -0.71 8.98
N ALA A 7 -4.18 0.21 8.62
CA ALA A 7 -4.55 1.54 8.14
C ALA A 7 -5.39 1.49 6.87
N ALA A 8 -4.98 0.69 5.87
CA ALA A 8 -5.74 0.52 4.63
C ALA A 8 -7.12 -0.11 4.88
N GLY A 9 -7.20 -1.11 5.76
CA GLY A 9 -8.47 -1.73 6.17
C GLY A 9 -9.40 -0.76 6.90
N TRP A 10 -8.83 0.04 7.82
CA TRP A 10 -9.56 1.08 8.55
C TRP A 10 -10.14 2.14 7.60
N ILE A 11 -9.33 2.65 6.67
CA ILE A 11 -9.76 3.62 5.66
C ILE A 11 -10.84 3.03 4.74
N ALA A 12 -10.70 1.76 4.33
CA ALA A 12 -11.69 1.08 3.51
C ALA A 12 -13.02 0.86 4.24
N GLN A 13 -13.00 0.63 5.55
CA GLN A 13 -14.21 0.46 6.39
C GLN A 13 -14.92 1.78 6.69
N MET A 14 -14.19 2.90 6.72
CA MET A 14 -14.74 4.23 6.99
C MET A 14 -15.86 4.62 6.01
N THR A 15 -15.92 4.00 4.82
CA THR A 15 -16.95 4.27 3.82
C THR A 15 -17.92 3.10 3.68
N ARG A 16 -19.19 3.33 4.05
CA ARG A 16 -20.29 2.34 3.96
C ARG A 16 -20.60 1.88 2.54
N ARG A 17 -20.25 2.70 1.53
CA ARG A 17 -20.27 2.30 0.11
C ARG A 17 -18.89 1.81 -0.30
N LYS A 18 -18.75 0.51 -0.56
CA LYS A 18 -17.53 -0.11 -1.10
C LYS A 18 -17.38 0.22 -2.59
N ASN A 19 -17.17 1.49 -2.89
CA ASN A 19 -16.94 1.95 -4.25
C ASN A 19 -15.51 1.61 -4.68
N GLY A 20 -15.31 1.19 -5.93
CA GLY A 20 -14.01 0.69 -6.41
C GLY A 20 -12.89 1.73 -6.27
N PHE A 21 -13.22 3.01 -6.48
CA PHE A 21 -12.28 4.13 -6.30
C PHE A 21 -11.82 4.32 -4.85
N ILE A 22 -12.68 4.02 -3.87
CA ILE A 22 -12.33 4.16 -2.44
C ILE A 22 -11.40 3.02 -2.03
N LEU A 23 -11.68 1.79 -2.50
CA LEU A 23 -10.80 0.64 -2.29
C LEU A 23 -9.42 0.86 -2.93
N PHE A 24 -9.38 1.45 -4.13
CA PHE A 24 -8.14 1.81 -4.80
C PHE A 24 -7.36 2.89 -4.04
N GLY A 25 -8.03 3.97 -3.59
CA GLY A 25 -7.41 5.01 -2.78
C GLY A 25 -6.88 4.48 -1.45
N ALA A 26 -7.62 3.60 -0.78
CA ALA A 26 -7.17 2.94 0.45
C ALA A 26 -5.92 2.06 0.21
N ALA A 27 -5.87 1.32 -0.90
CA ALA A 27 -4.71 0.53 -1.29
C ALA A 27 -3.49 1.42 -1.58
N LEU A 28 -3.66 2.54 -2.28
CA LEU A 28 -2.58 3.50 -2.54
C LEU A 28 -2.06 4.16 -1.26
N LEU A 29 -2.93 4.48 -0.30
CA LEU A 29 -2.49 5.02 1.00
C LEU A 29 -1.71 3.97 1.81
N GLY A 30 -2.15 2.71 1.78
CA GLY A 30 -1.39 1.60 2.34
C GLY A 30 -0.01 1.44 1.68
N LEU A 31 0.05 1.57 0.36
CA LEU A 31 1.29 1.52 -0.41
C LEU A 31 2.25 2.66 -0.03
N LEU A 32 1.75 3.88 0.10
CA LEU A 32 2.51 5.05 0.56
C LEU A 32 3.14 4.83 1.94
N LEU A 33 2.38 4.25 2.87
CA LEU A 33 2.89 3.90 4.20
C LEU A 33 3.99 2.84 4.12
N ILE A 34 3.81 1.79 3.31
CA ILE A 34 4.84 0.75 3.16
C ILE A 34 6.14 1.35 2.62
N TYR A 35 6.05 2.21 1.60
CA TYR A 35 7.22 2.84 1.01
C TYR A 35 7.91 3.82 1.94
N SER A 36 7.17 4.63 2.70
CA SER A 36 7.79 5.59 3.61
C SER A 36 8.58 4.87 4.72
N PHE A 37 8.01 3.84 5.34
CA PHE A 37 8.73 3.03 6.32
C PHE A 37 9.87 2.21 5.70
N GLY A 38 9.67 1.63 4.52
CA GLY A 38 10.67 0.81 3.84
C GLY A 38 11.90 1.62 3.40
N VAL A 39 11.70 2.79 2.81
CA VAL A 39 12.80 3.68 2.39
C VAL A 39 13.51 4.27 3.60
N ALA A 40 12.77 4.66 4.66
CA ALA A 40 13.39 5.13 5.90
C ALA A 40 14.31 4.06 6.52
N TRP A 41 13.86 2.80 6.54
CA TRP A 41 14.67 1.68 7.01
C TRP A 41 15.90 1.42 6.12
N LEU A 42 15.72 1.45 4.79
CA LEU A 42 16.82 1.27 3.84
C LEU A 42 17.89 2.35 4.00
N TYR A 43 17.47 3.59 4.24
CA TYR A 43 18.38 4.71 4.49
C TYR A 43 19.19 4.51 5.77
N LEU A 44 18.53 4.12 6.87
CA LEU A 44 19.18 3.85 8.16
C LEU A 44 20.26 2.78 8.00
N ILE A 45 19.95 1.65 7.36
CA ILE A 45 20.94 0.57 7.14
C ILE A 45 22.11 1.04 6.28
N LYS A 46 21.85 1.71 5.16
CA LYS A 46 22.91 2.10 4.21
C LYS A 46 23.86 3.14 4.79
N ASN A 47 23.34 4.15 5.49
CA ASN A 47 24.16 5.23 6.03
C ASN A 47 24.73 4.94 7.42
N ILE A 48 23.97 4.32 8.32
CA ILE A 48 24.43 4.09 9.70
C ILE A 48 25.21 2.77 9.82
N TYR A 49 24.73 1.70 9.20
CA TYR A 49 25.31 0.37 9.41
C TYR A 49 26.45 0.05 8.43
N ILE A 50 26.25 0.39 7.15
CA ILE A 50 27.25 0.14 6.09
C ILE A 50 28.26 1.30 5.98
N GLY A 51 27.95 2.47 6.55
CA GLY A 51 28.78 3.69 6.44
C GLY A 51 28.86 4.24 5.01
N GLY A 52 28.01 3.76 4.10
CA GLY A 52 27.96 4.24 2.72
C GLY A 52 27.24 5.57 2.71
N ASN A 53 27.96 6.66 2.40
CA ASN A 53 27.41 8.01 2.26
C ASN A 53 26.52 8.12 1.02
N VAL A 54 25.39 7.42 1.03
CA VAL A 54 24.47 7.31 -0.10
C VAL A 54 23.39 8.37 0.04
N ALA A 55 23.29 9.23 -0.97
CA ALA A 55 22.26 10.26 -1.03
C ALA A 55 20.83 9.68 -1.04
N TRP A 56 19.87 10.42 -0.50
CA TRP A 56 18.47 10.02 -0.40
C TRP A 56 17.80 9.73 -1.75
N VAL A 57 18.07 10.55 -2.77
CA VAL A 57 17.40 10.48 -4.09
C VAL A 57 17.63 9.16 -4.83
N PRO A 58 18.88 8.66 -4.99
CA PRO A 58 19.10 7.36 -5.62
C PRO A 58 18.51 6.19 -4.82
N LEU A 59 18.45 6.30 -3.49
CA LEU A 59 17.80 5.31 -2.63
C LEU A 59 16.29 5.24 -2.90
N MET A 60 15.63 6.39 -3.02
CA MET A 60 14.20 6.46 -3.34
C MET A 60 13.91 5.90 -4.74
N LYS A 61 14.77 6.19 -5.73
CA LYS A 61 14.62 5.62 -7.07
C LYS A 61 14.74 4.10 -7.04
N ALA A 62 15.80 3.57 -6.42
CA ALA A 62 16.07 2.14 -6.39
C ALA A 62 15.09 1.36 -5.49
N GLY A 63 14.65 1.94 -4.37
CA GLY A 63 13.85 1.27 -3.36
C GLY A 63 12.34 1.48 -3.48
N ALA A 64 11.89 2.50 -4.23
CA ALA A 64 10.45 2.83 -4.33
C ALA A 64 9.98 3.17 -5.74
N LEU A 65 10.67 4.09 -6.42
CA LEU A 65 10.12 4.71 -7.63
C LEU A 65 10.01 3.73 -8.81
N VAL A 66 10.93 2.78 -8.92
CA VAL A 66 10.92 1.74 -9.96
C VAL A 66 9.75 0.76 -9.77
N PHE A 67 9.35 0.51 -8.54
CA PHE A 67 8.30 -0.45 -8.20
C PHE A 67 6.90 0.17 -8.19
N LEU A 68 6.81 1.51 -8.07
CA LEU A 68 5.57 2.27 -8.03
C LEU A 68 4.58 1.93 -9.18
N PRO A 69 5.01 1.81 -10.46
CA PRO A 69 4.09 1.48 -11.55
C PRO A 69 3.47 0.09 -11.42
N ALA A 70 4.29 -0.91 -11.08
CA ALA A 70 3.83 -2.29 -10.88
C ALA A 70 2.88 -2.38 -9.68
N ASP A 71 3.22 -1.71 -8.57
CA ASP A 71 2.39 -1.71 -7.37
C ASP A 71 1.08 -0.96 -7.54
N THR A 72 1.07 0.08 -8.37
CA THR A 72 -0.17 0.78 -8.74
C THR A 72 -1.10 -0.16 -9.51
N ALA A 73 -0.57 -0.99 -10.40
CA ALA A 73 -1.36 -2.02 -11.09
C ALA A 73 -1.89 -3.06 -10.10
N TRP A 74 -1.08 -3.50 -9.13
CA TRP A 74 -1.53 -4.38 -8.05
C TRP A 74 -2.63 -3.76 -7.19
N CYS A 75 -2.53 -2.47 -6.85
CA CYS A 75 -3.58 -1.75 -6.13
C CYS A 75 -4.89 -1.71 -6.93
N ALA A 76 -4.83 -1.52 -8.25
CA ALA A 76 -6.00 -1.52 -9.12
C ALA A 76 -6.66 -2.91 -9.17
N LEU A 77 -5.88 -3.96 -9.33
CA LEU A 77 -6.37 -5.35 -9.27
C LEU A 77 -6.99 -5.66 -7.90
N ALA A 78 -6.33 -5.26 -6.81
CA ALA A 78 -6.85 -5.42 -5.46
C ALA A 78 -8.20 -4.71 -5.26
N ALA A 79 -8.38 -3.52 -5.82
CA ALA A 79 -9.65 -2.80 -5.76
C ALA A 79 -10.77 -3.51 -6.55
N LEU A 80 -10.47 -4.04 -7.74
CA LEU A 80 -11.42 -4.80 -8.56
C LEU A 80 -11.87 -6.09 -7.86
N VAL A 81 -10.90 -6.85 -7.33
CA VAL A 81 -11.15 -8.09 -6.60
C VAL A 81 -11.88 -7.81 -5.29
N GLY A 82 -11.46 -6.78 -4.54
CA GLY A 82 -12.09 -6.34 -3.31
C GLY A 82 -13.55 -5.94 -3.50
N LYS A 83 -13.89 -5.28 -4.61
CA LYS A 83 -15.29 -4.97 -4.95
C LYS A 83 -16.12 -6.22 -5.17
N ARG A 84 -15.60 -7.25 -5.84
CA ARG A 84 -16.33 -8.52 -6.05
C ARG A 84 -16.52 -9.31 -4.76
N LEU A 85 -15.46 -9.42 -3.95
CA LEU A 85 -15.49 -10.07 -2.63
C LEU A 85 -16.49 -9.40 -1.69
N ALA A 86 -16.56 -8.06 -1.73
CA ALA A 86 -17.51 -7.28 -0.96
C ALA A 86 -18.97 -7.62 -1.26
N VAL A 87 -19.31 -7.80 -2.54
CA VAL A 87 -20.66 -8.19 -2.97
C VAL A 87 -20.96 -9.61 -2.51
N LEU A 88 -20.03 -10.55 -2.69
CA LEU A 88 -20.19 -11.94 -2.28
C LEU A 88 -20.38 -12.07 -0.75
N SER A 89 -19.56 -11.35 0.03
CA SER A 89 -19.64 -11.33 1.49
C SER A 89 -21.01 -10.84 1.98
N ASN A 90 -21.58 -9.82 1.34
CA ASN A 90 -22.92 -9.34 1.69
C ASN A 90 -24.02 -10.37 1.36
N GLN A 91 -23.84 -11.18 0.30
CA GLN A 91 -24.80 -12.23 -0.05
C GLN A 91 -24.75 -13.42 0.93
N LEU A 92 -23.56 -13.79 1.40
CA LEU A 92 -23.39 -14.82 2.42
C LEU A 92 -23.98 -14.40 3.78
N ALA A 93 -23.85 -13.12 4.15
CA ALA A 93 -24.41 -12.62 5.41
C ALA A 93 -25.95 -12.49 5.42
N ALA A 94 -26.60 -12.61 4.26
CA ALA A 94 -28.05 -12.55 4.10
C ALA A 94 -28.71 -13.95 4.04
N ARG A 95 -27.91 -15.02 4.08
CA ARG A 95 -28.35 -16.42 4.19
C ARG A 95 -28.21 -16.90 5.64
#